data_AF-A0A949A1B0-F1
#
_entry.id   AF-A0A949A1B0-F1
#
_cell.length_a   1.000
_cell.length_b   1.000
_cell.length_c   1.000
_cell.angle_alpha   90.00
_cell.angle_beta   90.00
_cell.angle_gamma   90.00
#
_symmetry.space_group_name_H-M   'P 1'
#
loop_
_entity.id
_entity.type
_entity.pdbx_description
1 polymer ?
#
loop_
_entity_poly.entity_id
_entity_poly.type
_entity_poly.pdbx_seq_one_letter_code
_entity_poly.pdbx_strand_id
1 'polypeptide(L)' 'MTAPSHELAKIVFERLASEKFITSEDAKKMINKYAEGKLRQEDWRLSFEKGLDKESKQ' A
#
# COMPACT_ATOMS: atom_id res chain seq x y z
N MET A 1 -14.32 -10.17 14.83
CA MET A 1 -13.43 -10.92 13.92
C MET A 1 -12.96 -9.97 12.84
N THR A 2 -11.66 -9.85 12.62
CA THR A 2 -11.12 -9.23 11.41
C THR A 2 -11.52 -10.10 10.22
N ALA A 3 -12.03 -9.50 9.15
CA ALA A 3 -12.37 -10.25 7.95
C ALA A 3 -11.08 -10.75 7.26
N PRO A 4 -11.06 -11.95 6.66
CA PRO A 4 -9.89 -12.47 5.94
C PRO A 4 -9.35 -11.52 4.87
N SER A 5 -10.23 -10.70 4.28
CA SER A 5 -9.84 -9.66 3.31
C SER A 5 -8.92 -8.59 3.91
N HIS A 6 -9.14 -8.22 5.17
CA HIS A 6 -8.32 -7.22 5.86
C HIS A 6 -6.96 -7.79 6.27
N GLU A 7 -6.91 -9.07 6.64
CA GLU A 7 -5.65 -9.76 6.94
C GLU A 7 -4.79 -9.89 5.68
N LEU A 8 -5.38 -10.29 4.56
CA LEU A 8 -4.68 -10.35 3.27
C LEU A 8 -4.19 -8.96 2.85
N ALA A 9 -5.04 -7.93 2.96
CA ALA A 9 -4.66 -6.56 2.64
C ALA A 9 -3.44 -6.12 3.46
N LYS A 10 -3.42 -6.40 4.76
CA LYS A 10 -2.30 -6.07 5.63
C LYS A 10 -1.00 -6.74 5.17
N ILE A 11 -1.03 -8.05 4.88
CA ILE A 11 0.15 -8.80 4.41
C ILE A 11 0.71 -8.20 3.11
N VAL A 12 -0.17 -7.92 2.14
CA VAL A 12 0.22 -7.35 0.84
C VAL A 12 0.87 -5.97 1.01
N PHE A 13 0.22 -5.07 1.73
CA PHE A 13 0.69 -3.69 1.88
C PHE A 13 1.91 -3.56 2.80
N GLU A 14 2.08 -4.44 3.79
CA GLU A 14 3.32 -4.54 4.58
C GLU A 14 4.49 -4.97 3.71
N ARG A 15 4.29 -5.96 2.82
CA ARG A 15 5.34 -6.40 1.89
C ARG A 15 5.72 -5.30 0.90
N LEU A 16 4.74 -4.62 0.31
CA LEU A 16 4.98 -3.50 -0.62
C LEU A 16 5.76 -2.35 0.04
N ALA A 17 5.46 -2.04 1.30
CA ALA A 17 6.21 -1.04 2.06
C ALA A 17 7.62 -1.53 2.41
N SER A 18 7.79 -2.81 2.75
CA SER A 18 9.10 -3.41 3.05
C SER A 18 10.02 -3.46 1.82
N GLU A 19 9.45 -3.71 0.65
CA GLU A 19 10.15 -3.70 -0.64
C GLU A 19 10.26 -2.27 -1.22
N LYS A 20 9.91 -1.24 -0.44
CA LYS A 20 9.99 0.20 -0.76
C LYS A 20 9.20 0.66 -1.99
N PHE A 21 8.30 -0.17 -2.52
CA PHE A 21 7.40 0.22 -3.61
C PHE A 21 6.46 1.35 -3.23
N ILE A 22 6.10 1.45 -1.95
CA ILE A 22 5.26 2.50 -1.39
C ILE A 22 5.77 2.88 0.00
N THR A 23 5.30 4.00 0.56
CA THR A 23 5.62 4.34 1.95
C THR A 23 4.75 3.57 2.94
N SER A 24 5.23 3.39 4.17
CA SER A 24 4.44 2.78 5.24
C SER A 24 3.18 3.59 5.61
N GLU A 25 3.17 4.89 5.35
CA GLU A 25 1.99 5.74 5.53
C GLU A 25 0.95 5.47 4.44
N ASP A 26 1.38 5.37 3.19
CA ASP A 26 0.53 5.04 2.05
C ASP A 26 -0.07 3.64 2.20
N ALA A 27 0.73 2.67 2.64
CA ALA A 27 0.26 1.31 2.95
C ALA A 27 -0.93 1.31 3.91
N LYS A 28 -0.84 2.05 5.02
CA LYS A 28 -1.94 2.15 6.01
C LYS A 28 -3.23 2.73 5.43
N LYS A 29 -3.12 3.70 4.52
CA LYS A 29 -4.30 4.35 3.88
C LYS A 29 -5.00 3.42 2.89
N MET A 30 -4.27 2.50 2.25
CA MET A 30 -4.81 1.62 1.21
C MET A 30 -5.36 0.29 1.71
N ILE A 31 -4.91 -0.21 2.87
CA ILE A 31 -5.35 -1.50 3.43
C ILE A 31 -6.89 -1.61 3.46
N ASN A 32 -7.59 -0.61 4.00
CA ASN A 32 -9.04 -0.64 4.11
C ASN A 32 -9.71 -0.61 2.73
N LYS A 33 -9.28 0.30 1.84
CA LYS A 33 -9.84 0.43 0.49
C LYS A 33 -9.64 -0.84 -0.34
N TYR A 34 -8.49 -1.51 -0.20
CA TYR A 34 -8.22 -2.78 -0.87
C TYR A 34 -9.09 -3.91 -0.31
N ALA A 35 -9.19 -4.02 1.02
CA ALA A 35 -10.00 -5.04 1.68
C ALA A 35 -11.50 -4.92 1.36
N GLU A 36 -11.97 -3.71 1.06
CA GLU A 36 -13.35 -3.42 0.65
C GLU A 36 -13.58 -3.43 -0.87
N GLY A 37 -12.54 -3.67 -1.69
CA GLY A 37 -12.63 -3.63 -3.15
C GLY A 37 -12.87 -2.23 -3.74
N LYS A 38 -12.53 -1.17 -2.99
CA LYS A 38 -12.74 0.25 -3.33
C LYS A 38 -11.45 0.96 -3.78
N LEU A 39 -10.32 0.25 -3.85
CA LEU A 39 -9.04 0.85 -4.24
C LEU A 39 -9.05 1.23 -5.72
N ARG A 40 -8.87 2.52 -6.01
CA ARG A 40 -8.83 3.06 -7.38
C ARG A 40 -7.40 3.33 -7.83
N GLN A 41 -7.21 3.52 -9.13
CA GLN A 41 -5.89 3.83 -9.70
C GLN A 41 -5.27 5.09 -9.08
N GLU A 42 -6.08 6.13 -8.85
CA GLU A 42 -5.69 7.38 -8.20
C GLU A 42 -5.15 7.20 -6.78
N ASP A 43 -5.55 6.13 -6.07
CA ASP A 43 -5.16 5.88 -4.68
C ASP A 43 -3.72 5.35 -4.56
N TRP A 44 -3.21 4.63 -5.57
CA TRP A 44 -1.91 3.97 -5.50
C TRP A 44 -0.85 4.54 -6.43
N ARG A 45 -1.25 5.19 -7.53
CA ARG A 45 -0.30 5.66 -8.55
C ARG A 45 0.77 6.60 -7.99
N LEU A 46 0.35 7.63 -7.25
CA LEU A 46 1.29 8.60 -6.67
C LEU A 46 2.16 7.96 -5.59
N SER A 47 1.63 7.02 -4.83
CA SER A 47 2.37 6.32 -3.78
C SER A 47 3.48 5.43 -4.35
N PHE A 48 3.26 4.84 -5.52
CA PHE A 48 4.29 4.10 -6.25
C PHE A 48 5.39 5.01 -6.79
N GLU A 49 5.02 6.16 -7.39
CA GLU A 49 6.00 7.16 -7.85
C GLU A 49 6.88 7.66 -6.68
N LYS A 50 6.28 7.89 -5.51
CA LYS A 50 7.01 8.27 -4.28
C LYS A 50 7.93 7.18 -3.74
N GLY A 51 7.52 5.90 -3.86
CA GLY A 51 8.35 4.76 -3.43
C GLY A 51 9.64 4.68 -4.25
N LEU A 52 9.51 4.80 -5.58
CA LEU A 52 10.64 4.80 -6.51
C LEU A 52 11.57 6.01 -6.35
N ASP A 53 11.02 7.22 -6.14
CA ASP A 53 11.83 8.44 -6.01
C ASP A 53 12.69 8.46 -4.73
N LYS A 54 12.21 7.81 -3.66
CA LYS A 54 12.98 7.65 -2.41
C LYS A 54 14.20 6.73 -2.55
N GLU A 55 14.25 5.89 -3.58
CA GLU A 55 15.42 5.07 -3.89
C GLU A 55 16.48 5.86 -4.68
N SER A 56 16.08 6.86 -5.46
CA SER A 56 16.99 7.66 -6.29
C SER A 56 17.76 8.76 -5.54
N LYS A 57 17.50 8.94 -4.24
CA LYS A 57 18.13 9.97 -3.39
C LYS A 57 18.99 9.42 -2.24
N GLN A 58 19.32 8.13 -2.24
CA GLN A 58 20.32 7.57 -1.32
C GLN A 58 21.62 7.21 -2.03
#